data_AF-A0A836PMA8-F1
#
_entry.id   AF-A0A836PMA8-F1
#
_cell.length_a   1.000
_cell.length_b   1.000
_cell.length_c   1.000
_cell.angle_alpha   90.00
_cell.angle_beta   90.00
_cell.angle_gamma   90.00
#
_symmetry.space_group_name_H-M   'P 1'
#
loop_
_entity.id
_entity.type
_entity.pdbx_description
1 polymer ?
#
loop_
_entity_poly.entity_id
_entity_poly.type
_entity_poly.pdbx_seq_one_letter_code
_entity_poly.pdbx_strand_id
1 'polypeptide(L)'
;MSDVAEWANNNNLDLLYDYDDPKGFQLHHVLGRSAKHNKVAIGHWFIIPVPFELHDIYGKHDCNVTHHKHRFTDEYGMQRLLFIDMVDDMRMEMYAMPPTEVLNSIMDTNA
;
A
#
# COMPACT_ATOMS: atom_id res chain seq x y z
N MET A 1 -8.40 -12.10 5.56
CA MET A 1 -8.15 -10.64 5.69
C MET A 1 -6.65 -10.52 5.57
N SER A 2 -6.12 -9.73 4.64
CA SER A 2 -4.68 -9.73 4.34
C SER A 2 -3.87 -9.33 5.57
N ASP A 3 -2.84 -10.10 5.91
CA ASP A 3 -1.98 -9.93 7.09
C ASP A 3 -1.07 -8.68 7.00
N VAL A 4 -1.42 -7.70 6.17
CA VAL A 4 -0.66 -6.47 5.91
C VAL A 4 -0.41 -5.68 7.19
N ALA A 5 -1.40 -5.60 8.09
CA ALA A 5 -1.22 -4.93 9.37
C ALA A 5 -0.26 -5.69 10.29
N GLU A 6 -0.27 -7.02 10.25
CA GLU A 6 0.66 -7.83 11.05
C GLU A 6 2.07 -7.69 10.49
N TRP A 7 2.24 -7.86 9.17
CA TRP A 7 3.50 -7.63 8.47
C TRP A 7 4.07 -6.23 8.76
N ALA A 8 3.26 -5.18 8.65
CA ALA A 8 3.69 -3.80 8.90
C ALA A 8 4.01 -3.49 10.38
N ASN A 9 3.52 -4.28 11.33
CA ASN A 9 3.94 -4.15 12.74
C ASN A 9 5.26 -4.88 13.01
N ASN A 10 5.54 -5.95 12.26
CA ASN A 10 6.74 -6.76 12.42
C ASN A 10 7.93 -6.23 11.59
N ASN A 11 7.65 -5.43 10.56
CA ASN A 11 8.63 -4.86 9.65
C ASN A 11 8.60 -3.33 9.69
N ASN A 12 9.77 -2.69 9.62
CA ASN A 12 9.81 -1.25 9.45
C ASN A 12 9.39 -0.87 8.01
N LEU A 13 8.72 0.26 7.86
CA LEU A 13 8.25 0.73 6.55
C LEU A 13 9.35 1.38 5.71
N ASP A 14 10.60 1.39 6.20
CA ASP A 14 11.80 1.85 5.48
C ASP A 14 11.91 1.21 4.09
N LEU A 15 11.56 -0.07 3.97
CA LEU A 15 11.59 -0.79 2.69
C LEU A 15 10.70 -0.15 1.62
N LEU A 16 9.64 0.54 2.03
CA LEU A 16 8.67 1.16 1.12
C LEU A 16 8.85 2.67 0.99
N TYR A 17 9.28 3.36 2.05
CA TYR A 17 9.23 4.83 2.11
C TYR A 17 10.50 5.50 2.59
N ASP A 18 11.57 4.76 2.92
CA ASP A 18 12.80 5.30 3.53
C ASP A 18 12.48 6.24 4.71
N TYR A 19 11.56 5.80 5.57
CA TYR A 19 10.93 6.64 6.60
C TYR A 19 11.32 6.16 7.99
N ASP A 20 12.36 6.78 8.56
CA ASP A 20 12.91 6.43 9.86
C ASP A 20 11.93 6.79 10.99
N ASP A 21 11.53 5.79 11.80
CA ASP A 21 10.64 5.89 12.97
C ASP A 21 9.26 6.55 12.72
N PRO A 22 8.38 5.95 11.88
CA PRO A 22 7.03 6.44 11.72
C PRO A 22 6.27 6.34 13.04
N LYS A 23 5.43 7.34 13.38
CA LYS A 23 4.57 7.32 14.58
C LYS A 23 3.42 6.30 14.50
N GLY A 24 3.66 5.18 13.81
CA GLY A 24 2.69 4.21 13.35
C GLY A 24 2.31 4.40 11.89
N PHE A 25 1.41 3.54 11.43
CA PHE A 25 0.94 3.52 10.06
C PHE A 25 -0.58 3.44 9.99
N GLN A 26 -1.13 3.72 8.82
CA GLN A 26 -2.53 3.48 8.48
C GLN A 26 -2.63 2.60 7.24
N LEU A 27 -3.67 1.78 7.18
CA LEU A 27 -3.94 0.94 6.01
C LEU A 27 -4.60 1.78 4.91
N HIS A 28 -3.85 2.02 3.84
CA HIS A 28 -4.32 2.77 2.69
C HIS A 28 -4.92 1.83 1.65
N HIS A 29 -6.24 1.93 1.43
CA HIS A 29 -6.89 1.28 0.29
C HIS A 29 -6.65 2.10 -0.98
N VAL A 30 -5.67 1.69 -1.80
CA VAL A 30 -5.13 2.47 -2.93
C VAL A 30 -6.19 3.01 -3.90
N LEU A 31 -7.23 2.21 -4.19
CA LEU A 31 -8.35 2.58 -5.06
C LEU A 31 -9.69 2.60 -4.33
N GLY A 32 -9.67 2.51 -3.00
CA GLY A 32 -10.86 2.37 -2.16
C GLY A 32 -11.30 0.93 -1.92
N ARG A 33 -11.97 0.71 -0.79
CA ARG A 33 -12.30 -0.62 -0.26
C ARG A 33 -13.17 -1.48 -1.17
N SER A 34 -14.06 -0.85 -1.94
CA SER A 34 -15.00 -1.54 -2.85
C SER A 34 -14.51 -1.59 -4.31
N ALA A 35 -13.25 -1.22 -4.57
CA ALA A 35 -12.72 -1.15 -5.92
C ALA A 35 -12.77 -2.49 -6.65
N LYS A 36 -13.12 -2.41 -7.94
CA LYS A 36 -13.03 -3.51 -8.89
C LYS A 36 -12.25 -3.05 -10.11
N HIS A 37 -11.39 -3.91 -10.65
CA HIS A 37 -10.69 -3.70 -11.91
C HIS A 37 -10.83 -4.95 -12.77
N ASN A 38 -11.17 -4.77 -14.05
CA ASN A 38 -11.46 -5.88 -14.98
C ASN A 38 -12.43 -6.93 -14.39
N LYS A 39 -13.47 -6.47 -13.67
CA LYS A 39 -14.47 -7.30 -12.94
C LYS A 39 -13.93 -8.07 -11.72
N VAL A 40 -12.64 -8.01 -11.45
CA VAL A 40 -12.00 -8.61 -10.26
C VAL A 40 -12.12 -7.64 -9.09
N ALA A 41 -12.56 -8.13 -7.93
CA ALA A 41 -12.59 -7.33 -6.71
C ALA A 41 -11.19 -7.19 -6.13
N ILE A 42 -10.61 -5.99 -6.25
CA ILE A 42 -9.23 -5.71 -5.82
C ILE A 42 -9.17 -4.85 -4.55
N GLY A 43 -10.24 -4.11 -4.19
CA GLY A 43 -10.18 -3.12 -3.11
C GLY A 43 -9.88 -3.67 -1.71
N HIS A 44 -10.18 -4.96 -1.45
CA HIS A 44 -9.85 -5.63 -0.20
C HIS A 44 -8.44 -6.24 -0.17
N TRP A 45 -7.73 -6.21 -1.30
CA TRP A 45 -6.40 -6.77 -1.46
C TRP A 45 -5.37 -5.68 -1.72
N PHE A 46 -5.72 -4.66 -2.51
CA PHE A 46 -4.84 -3.56 -2.87
C PHE A 46 -4.75 -2.53 -1.75
N ILE A 47 -4.03 -2.93 -0.70
CA ILE A 47 -3.84 -2.18 0.54
C ILE A 47 -2.34 -2.09 0.78
N ILE A 48 -1.85 -0.89 1.08
CA ILE A 48 -0.47 -0.67 1.51
C ILE A 48 -0.49 -0.01 2.90
N PRO A 49 0.42 -0.36 3.81
CA PRO A 49 0.65 0.42 5.01
C PRO A 49 1.32 1.73 4.60
N VAL A 50 0.87 2.84 5.15
CA VAL A 50 1.44 4.17 4.89
C VAL A 50 1.73 4.83 6.24
N PRO A 51 2.91 5.43 6.44
CA PRO A 51 3.20 6.21 7.64
C PRO A 51 2.08 7.20 7.95
N PHE A 52 1.75 7.36 9.23
CA PHE A 52 0.62 8.19 9.65
C PHE A 52 0.71 9.62 9.08
N GLU A 53 1.91 10.21 9.08
CA GLU A 53 2.18 11.55 8.56
C GLU A 53 1.87 11.70 7.06
N LEU A 54 2.04 10.61 6.31
CA LEU A 54 1.77 10.54 4.86
C LEU A 54 0.32 10.18 4.54
N HIS A 55 -0.50 9.82 5.52
CA HIS A 55 -1.88 9.36 5.30
C HIS A 55 -2.94 10.13 6.09
N ASP A 56 -2.58 10.88 7.13
CA ASP A 56 -3.56 11.61 7.94
C ASP A 56 -4.34 12.63 7.10
N ILE A 57 -5.67 12.51 7.10
CA ILE A 57 -6.55 13.41 6.35
C ILE A 57 -6.49 14.84 6.84
N TYR A 58 -6.08 15.07 8.10
CA TYR A 58 -5.86 16.40 8.65
C TYR A 58 -4.40 16.85 8.55
N GLY A 59 -3.53 15.97 8.04
CA GLY A 59 -2.10 16.22 7.85
C GLY A 59 -1.82 17.22 6.73
N LYS A 60 -0.67 17.90 6.84
CA LYS A 60 -0.18 18.88 5.87
C LYS A 60 1.13 18.48 5.20
N HIS A 61 1.50 17.20 5.30
CA HIS A 61 2.73 16.71 4.69
C HIS A 61 2.66 16.88 3.17
N ASP A 62 3.72 17.39 2.55
CA ASP A 62 3.73 17.70 1.11
C ASP A 62 3.51 16.48 0.22
N CYS A 63 3.91 15.31 0.72
CA CYS A 63 3.69 14.01 0.09
C CYS A 63 2.51 13.23 0.72
N ASN A 64 1.53 13.88 1.35
CA ASN A 64 0.39 13.14 1.89
C ASN A 64 -0.42 12.46 0.76
N VAL A 65 -0.60 11.14 0.81
CA VAL A 65 -1.23 10.36 -0.27
C VAL A 65 -2.71 10.71 -0.48
N THR A 66 -3.40 11.19 0.56
CA THR A 66 -4.83 11.55 0.48
C THR A 66 -5.06 12.87 -0.25
N HIS A 67 -4.13 13.82 -0.14
CA HIS A 67 -4.25 15.18 -0.69
C HIS A 67 -3.37 15.40 -1.93
N HIS A 68 -2.23 14.73 -1.99
CA HIS A 68 -1.12 15.01 -2.90
C HIS A 68 -0.60 13.73 -3.56
N LYS A 69 -1.52 12.88 -4.06
CA LYS A 69 -1.19 11.58 -4.69
C LYS A 69 -0.07 11.67 -5.73
N HIS A 70 -0.05 12.69 -6.58
CA HIS A 70 1.01 12.87 -7.57
C HIS A 70 2.39 13.05 -6.93
N ARG A 71 2.50 13.92 -5.92
CA ARG A 71 3.77 14.14 -5.21
C ARG A 71 4.20 12.91 -4.43
N PHE A 72 3.25 12.20 -3.81
CA PHE A 72 3.52 10.91 -3.19
C PHE A 72 4.12 9.93 -4.20
N THR A 73 3.55 9.84 -5.40
CA THR A 73 4.07 8.96 -6.45
C THR A 73 5.41 9.42 -7.02
N ASP A 74 5.65 10.73 -7.13
CA ASP A 74 6.94 11.26 -7.57
C ASP A 74 8.05 10.96 -6.55
N GLU A 75 7.74 10.97 -5.25
CA GLU A 75 8.68 10.71 -4.16
C GLU A 75 8.91 9.22 -3.91
N TYR A 76 7.83 8.44 -3.73
CA TYR A 76 7.89 7.05 -3.28
C TYR A 76 7.59 6.03 -4.39
N GLY A 77 7.20 6.49 -5.58
CA GLY A 77 6.85 5.62 -6.71
C GLY A 77 5.37 5.23 -6.79
N MET A 78 5.05 4.43 -7.80
CA MET A 78 3.68 4.00 -8.08
C MET A 78 3.17 3.06 -6.98
N GLN A 79 1.93 3.25 -6.53
CA GLN A 79 1.40 2.48 -5.40
C GLN A 79 1.24 0.99 -5.75
N ARG A 80 1.02 0.64 -7.03
CA ARG A 80 1.04 -0.76 -7.48
C ARG A 80 2.40 -1.42 -7.33
N LEU A 81 3.50 -0.66 -7.48
CA LEU A 81 4.85 -1.20 -7.32
C LEU A 81 5.19 -1.39 -5.86
N LEU A 82 4.91 -0.38 -5.03
CA LEU A 82 5.03 -0.48 -3.56
C LEU A 82 4.26 -1.68 -3.02
N PHE A 83 3.06 -1.93 -3.56
CA PHE A 83 2.27 -3.11 -3.21
C PHE A 83 2.95 -4.42 -3.62
N ILE A 84 3.57 -4.50 -4.80
CA ILE A 84 4.29 -5.72 -5.21
C ILE A 84 5.52 -5.95 -4.36
N ASP A 85 6.31 -4.90 -4.07
CA ASP A 85 7.50 -5.01 -3.24
C ASP A 85 7.13 -5.54 -1.84
N MET A 86 6.07 -4.98 -1.25
CA MET A 86 5.50 -5.49 0.01
C MET A 86 5.04 -6.95 -0.11
N VAL A 87 4.29 -7.29 -1.17
CA VAL A 87 3.72 -8.63 -1.35
C VAL A 87 4.81 -9.68 -1.56
N ASP A 88 5.89 -9.34 -2.25
CA ASP A 88 7.04 -10.23 -2.44
C ASP A 88 7.80 -10.45 -1.12
N ASP A 89 7.92 -9.42 -0.27
CA ASP A 89 8.46 -9.55 1.08
C ASP A 89 7.57 -10.42 1.99
N MET A 90 6.27 -10.14 2.00
CA MET A 90 5.27 -10.95 2.69
C MET A 90 5.32 -12.43 2.26
N ARG A 91 5.62 -12.71 0.97
CA ARG A 91 5.77 -14.07 0.47
C ARG A 91 6.99 -14.76 1.08
N MET A 92 8.11 -14.06 1.24
CA MET A 92 9.33 -14.60 1.84
C MET A 92 9.11 -14.97 3.31
N GLU A 93 8.24 -14.24 4.01
CA GLU A 93 7.84 -14.51 5.40
C GLU A 93 6.65 -15.47 5.54
N MET A 94 6.16 -16.06 4.44
CA MET A 94 5.06 -17.04 4.41
C MET A 94 3.67 -16.50 4.85
N TYR A 95 3.42 -15.20 4.69
CA TYR A 95 2.07 -14.64 4.89
C TYR A 95 1.08 -15.05 3.80
N ALA A 96 -0.22 -14.80 4.04
CA ALA A 96 -1.25 -15.07 3.06
C ALA A 96 -1.16 -14.13 1.84
N MET A 97 -1.08 -14.73 0.66
CA MET A 97 -0.91 -14.01 -0.60
C MET A 97 -2.24 -13.73 -1.29
N PRO A 98 -2.38 -12.59 -2.00
CA PRO A 98 -3.53 -12.38 -2.87
C PRO A 98 -3.57 -13.45 -3.98
N PRO A 99 -4.77 -13.88 -4.42
CA PRO A 99 -4.89 -14.77 -5.57
C PRO A 99 -4.21 -14.21 -6.82
N THR A 100 -3.64 -15.06 -7.67
CA THR A 100 -2.93 -14.63 -8.88
C THR A 100 -3.76 -13.71 -9.78
N GLU A 101 -5.06 -13.97 -9.93
CA GLU A 101 -5.96 -13.10 -10.70
C GLU A 101 -6.08 -11.69 -10.12
N VAL A 102 -6.07 -11.57 -8.78
CA VAL A 102 -6.08 -10.29 -8.08
C VAL A 102 -4.76 -9.56 -8.30
N LEU A 103 -3.62 -10.24 -8.16
CA LEU A 103 -2.29 -9.65 -8.41
C LEU A 103 -2.18 -9.12 -9.84
N ASN A 104 -2.55 -9.93 -10.83
CA ASN A 104 -2.54 -9.53 -12.24
C ASN A 104 -3.46 -8.32 -12.48
N SER A 105 -4.64 -8.31 -11.86
CA SER A 105 -5.58 -7.18 -11.98
C SER A 105 -5.02 -5.91 -11.35
N ILE A 106 -4.35 -5.99 -10.19
CA ILE A 106 -3.68 -4.83 -9.57
C ILE A 106 -2.55 -4.29 -10.47
N MET A 107 -1.74 -5.17 -11.06
CA MET A 107 -0.64 -4.77 -11.94
C MET A 107 -1.08 -4.11 -13.24
N ASP A 108 -2.30 -4.38 -13.69
CA ASP A 108 -2.91 -3.73 -14.85
C ASP A 108 -3.48 -2.32 -14.52
N THR A 109 -3.57 -1.94 -13.23
CA THR A 109 -4.01 -0.59 -12.84
C THR A 109 -2.93 0.45 -13.08
N ASN A 110 -3.29 1.72 -13.32
CA ASN A 110 -2.34 2.85 -13.41
C ASN A 110 -2.09 3.52 -12.04
N ALA A 111 -2.18 2.75 -10.95
CA ALA A 111 -2.19 3.28 -9.58
C ALA A 111 -0.79 3.38 -8.94
#